data_AF-A0A7Y0R1Z8-F1
#
_entry.id   AF-A0A7Y0R1Z8-F1
#
_cell.length_a   1.000
_cell.length_b   1.000
_cell.length_c   1.000
_cell.angle_alpha   90.00
_cell.angle_beta   90.00
_cell.angle_gamma   90.00
#
_symmetry.space_group_name_H-M   'P 1'
#
loop_
_entity.id
_entity.type
_entity.pdbx_description
1 polymer ?
#
loop_
_entity_poly.entity_id
_entity_poly.type
_entity_poly.pdbx_seq_one_letter_code
_entity_poly.pdbx_strand_id
1 'polypeptide(L)'
;DKGHTVALWRDIEHTIRTYLNNDKLLIERAKQLTGDIIGFVKHDDKYYASGNYIFEKTIAKRFSKLSKMGSLWRSELEVAFTTSIPEGWKLEEAQARAVRTALVSHIFALTGGAGTGKTTTTKLIVDAYQKLGFSIYPVALSGK
;
A
#
# COMPACT_ATOMS: atom_id res chain seq x y z
N ASP A 1 -2.69 -17.63 -13.16
CA ASP A 1 -2.63 -16.23 -12.73
C ASP A 1 -1.35 -16.04 -11.91
N LYS A 2 -0.47 -15.13 -12.33
CA LYS A 2 0.82 -14.84 -11.64
C LYS A 2 0.73 -13.56 -10.80
N GLY A 3 -0.45 -12.94 -10.71
CA GLY A 3 -0.67 -11.70 -9.96
C GLY A 3 -0.15 -10.43 -10.65
N HIS A 4 0.08 -10.47 -11.97
CA HIS A 4 0.49 -9.28 -12.72
C HIS A 4 -0.67 -8.29 -12.87
N THR A 5 -0.47 -7.05 -12.43
CA THR A 5 -1.46 -5.97 -12.60
C THR A 5 -1.25 -5.13 -13.86
N VAL A 6 -0.07 -5.27 -14.47
CA VAL A 6 0.40 -4.52 -15.64
C VAL A 6 1.23 -5.44 -16.53
N ALA A 7 1.20 -5.20 -17.84
CA ALA A 7 2.04 -5.86 -18.82
C ALA A 7 2.70 -4.85 -19.76
N LEU A 8 3.89 -5.16 -20.25
CA LEU A 8 4.49 -4.52 -21.41
C LEU A 8 4.10 -5.28 -22.68
N TRP A 9 4.29 -4.66 -23.85
CA TRP A 9 4.01 -5.33 -25.12
C TRP A 9 4.69 -6.70 -25.24
N ARG A 10 5.98 -6.77 -24.89
CA ARG A 10 6.78 -8.02 -24.92
C ARG A 10 6.17 -9.15 -24.07
N ASP A 11 5.43 -8.82 -23.02
CA ASP A 11 4.83 -9.80 -22.11
C ASP A 11 3.57 -10.43 -22.72
N ILE A 12 2.89 -9.73 -23.62
CA ILE A 12 1.63 -10.17 -24.27
C ILE A 12 1.78 -10.48 -25.76
N GLU A 13 2.89 -10.07 -26.39
CA GLU A 13 3.10 -10.14 -27.84
C GLU A 13 2.91 -11.55 -28.38
N HIS A 14 3.52 -12.55 -27.74
CA HIS A 14 3.42 -13.94 -28.18
C HIS A 14 1.96 -14.44 -28.19
N THR A 15 1.20 -14.09 -27.16
CA THR A 15 -0.22 -14.43 -27.03
C THR A 15 -1.05 -13.74 -28.11
N ILE A 16 -0.81 -12.44 -28.34
CA ILE A 16 -1.51 -11.67 -29.37
C ILE A 16 -1.18 -12.20 -30.77
N ARG A 17 0.09 -12.51 -31.06
CA ARG A 17 0.52 -13.13 -32.32
C ARG A 17 -0.22 -14.44 -32.59
N THR A 18 -0.36 -15.27 -31.57
CA THR A 18 -1.10 -16.53 -31.65
C THR A 18 -2.58 -16.29 -31.94
N TYR A 19 -3.25 -15.38 -31.21
CA TYR A 19 -4.67 -15.08 -31.42
C TYR A 19 -4.98 -14.45 -32.78
N LEU A 20 -4.04 -13.70 -33.35
CA LEU A 20 -4.19 -13.03 -34.64
C LEU A 20 -3.58 -13.82 -35.80
N ASN A 21 -3.31 -15.12 -35.61
CA ASN A 21 -2.75 -16.02 -36.63
C ASN A 21 -1.48 -15.48 -37.31
N ASN A 22 -0.61 -14.81 -36.54
CA ASN A 22 0.62 -14.16 -37.02
C ASN A 22 0.42 -13.11 -38.14
N ASP A 23 -0.79 -12.56 -38.30
CA ASP A 23 -1.04 -11.47 -39.26
C ASP A 23 -0.31 -10.19 -38.83
N LYS A 24 0.73 -9.82 -39.59
CA LYS A 24 1.61 -8.68 -39.26
C LYS A 24 0.84 -7.36 -39.16
N LEU A 25 -0.15 -7.13 -40.02
CA LEU A 25 -0.91 -5.89 -40.03
C LEU A 25 -1.81 -5.79 -38.81
N LEU A 26 -2.50 -6.88 -38.45
CA LEU A 26 -3.36 -6.91 -37.26
C LEU A 26 -2.55 -6.77 -35.97
N ILE A 27 -1.37 -7.39 -35.89
CA ILE A 27 -0.47 -7.30 -34.73
C ILE A 27 0.01 -5.85 -34.53
N GLU A 28 0.48 -5.19 -35.60
CA GLU A 28 0.90 -3.79 -35.50
C GLU A 28 -0.27 -2.89 -35.11
N ARG A 29 -1.47 -3.11 -35.67
CA ARG A 29 -2.67 -2.37 -35.24
C ARG A 29 -2.99 -2.60 -33.77
N ALA A 30 -2.95 -3.85 -33.29
CA ALA A 30 -3.22 -4.19 -31.91
C ALA A 30 -2.25 -3.48 -30.94
N LYS A 31 -0.98 -3.37 -31.31
CA LYS A 31 0.05 -2.65 -30.54
C LYS A 31 -0.25 -1.15 -30.41
N GLN A 32 -0.90 -0.54 -31.41
CA GLN A 32 -1.25 0.88 -31.40
C GLN A 32 -2.55 1.18 -30.63
N LEU A 33 -3.36 0.17 -30.31
CA LEU A 33 -4.60 0.39 -29.57
C LEU A 33 -4.31 0.92 -28.18
N THR A 34 -5.04 1.97 -27.80
CA THR A 34 -4.97 2.56 -26.46
C THR A 34 -5.92 1.91 -25.47
N GLY A 35 -6.86 1.08 -25.96
CA GLY A 35 -7.93 0.51 -25.15
C GLY A 35 -8.96 1.55 -24.72
N ASP A 36 -9.85 1.16 -23.80
CA ASP A 36 -10.91 1.99 -23.20
C ASP A 36 -11.28 1.47 -21.79
N ILE A 37 -12.31 2.04 -21.16
CA ILE A 37 -12.81 1.67 -19.83
C ILE A 37 -13.18 0.17 -19.77
N ILE A 38 -13.55 -0.46 -20.89
CA ILE A 38 -13.89 -1.88 -20.97
C ILE A 38 -12.74 -2.67 -21.63
N GLY A 39 -12.26 -3.70 -20.94
CA GLY A 39 -11.22 -4.61 -21.44
C GLY A 39 -9.83 -4.23 -20.93
N PHE A 40 -9.19 -3.25 -21.56
CA PHE A 40 -7.85 -2.80 -21.17
C PHE A 40 -7.66 -1.30 -21.37
N VAL A 41 -6.73 -0.73 -20.60
CA VAL A 41 -6.22 0.62 -20.79
C VAL A 41 -4.73 0.52 -21.10
N LYS A 42 -4.28 1.21 -22.14
CA LYS A 42 -2.87 1.45 -22.42
C LYS A 42 -2.53 2.85 -21.93
N HIS A 43 -1.53 2.94 -21.07
CA HIS A 43 -0.95 4.20 -20.63
C HIS A 43 0.55 4.13 -20.85
N ASP A 44 1.09 5.04 -21.66
CA ASP A 44 2.44 4.93 -22.23
C ASP A 44 2.62 3.57 -22.93
N ASP A 45 3.66 2.81 -22.60
CA ASP A 45 3.93 1.46 -23.13
C ASP A 45 3.43 0.32 -22.23
N LYS A 46 2.52 0.63 -21.29
CA LYS A 46 1.99 -0.33 -20.31
C LYS A 46 0.52 -0.61 -20.58
N TYR A 47 0.16 -1.89 -20.52
CA TYR A 47 -1.18 -2.42 -20.71
C TYR A 47 -1.72 -2.90 -19.36
N TYR A 48 -2.93 -2.47 -19.04
CA TYR A 48 -3.61 -2.80 -17.80
C TYR A 48 -4.98 -3.38 -18.11
N ALA A 49 -5.40 -4.42 -17.39
CA ALA A 49 -6.83 -4.70 -17.30
C ALA A 49 -7.52 -3.47 -16.66
N SER A 50 -8.59 -2.96 -17.28
CA SER A 50 -9.16 -1.65 -16.89
C SER A 50 -9.55 -1.59 -15.41
N GLY A 51 -10.06 -2.68 -14.85
CA GLY A 51 -10.37 -2.79 -13.42
C GLY A 51 -9.13 -2.60 -12.52
N ASN A 52 -8.02 -3.27 -12.82
CA ASN A 52 -6.77 -3.13 -12.06
C ASN A 52 -6.22 -1.70 -12.12
N TYR A 53 -6.28 -1.07 -13.29
CA TYR A 53 -5.85 0.32 -13.46
C TYR A 53 -6.66 1.29 -12.59
N ILE A 54 -7.99 1.12 -12.56
CA ILE A 54 -8.89 1.92 -11.74
C ILE A 54 -8.60 1.71 -10.25
N PHE A 55 -8.40 0.46 -9.82
CA PHE A 55 -8.05 0.16 -8.43
C PHE A 55 -6.72 0.78 -8.04
N GLU A 56 -5.66 0.62 -8.85
CA GLU A 56 -4.35 1.18 -8.59
C GLU A 56 -4.40 2.71 -8.47
N LYS A 57 -5.05 3.40 -9.41
CA LYS A 57 -5.23 4.86 -9.35
C LYS A 57 -6.00 5.30 -8.10
N THR A 58 -7.03 4.55 -7.73
CA THR A 58 -7.86 4.85 -6.56
C THR A 58 -7.08 4.69 -5.26
N ILE A 59 -6.32 3.60 -5.12
CA ILE A 59 -5.45 3.34 -3.98
C ILE A 59 -4.39 4.44 -3.86
N ALA A 60 -3.70 4.74 -4.97
CA ALA A 60 -2.67 5.79 -5.01
C ALA A 60 -3.23 7.16 -4.62
N LYS A 61 -4.42 7.54 -5.13
CA LYS A 61 -5.09 8.79 -4.76
C LYS A 61 -5.43 8.85 -3.27
N ARG A 62 -5.95 7.75 -2.69
CA ARG A 62 -6.29 7.68 -1.26
C ARG A 62 -5.04 7.77 -0.39
N PHE A 63 -3.97 7.05 -0.73
CA PHE A 63 -2.70 7.11 -0.02
C PHE A 63 -2.07 8.50 -0.10
N SER A 64 -2.06 9.11 -1.28
CA SER A 64 -1.56 10.49 -1.45
C SER A 64 -2.31 11.47 -0.57
N LYS A 65 -3.64 11.38 -0.49
CA LYS A 65 -4.46 12.21 0.41
C LYS A 65 -4.05 12.01 1.87
N LEU A 66 -4.03 10.77 2.36
CA LEU A 66 -3.71 10.46 3.76
C LEU A 66 -2.27 10.87 4.12
N SER A 67 -1.31 10.65 3.23
CA SER A 67 0.10 11.00 3.46
C SER A 67 0.34 12.50 3.66
N LYS A 68 -0.53 13.36 3.11
CA LYS A 68 -0.46 14.81 3.24
C LYS A 68 -1.12 15.32 4.52
N MET A 69 -1.89 14.49 5.22
CA MET A 69 -2.66 14.87 6.41
C MET A 69 -1.85 14.77 7.72
N GLY A 70 -0.53 14.83 7.69
CA GLY A 70 0.29 14.70 8.90
C GLY A 70 -0.02 15.78 9.97
N SER A 71 0.17 15.41 11.24
CA SER A 71 0.09 16.35 12.36
C SER A 71 1.49 16.70 12.88
N LEU A 72 1.62 17.88 13.49
CA LEU A 72 2.82 18.23 14.24
C LEU A 72 2.85 17.45 15.56
N TRP A 73 4.05 17.18 16.07
CA TRP A 73 4.23 16.63 17.41
C TRP A 73 3.69 17.61 18.47
N ARG A 74 2.88 17.10 19.41
CA ARG A 74 2.25 17.91 20.47
C ARG A 74 2.41 17.24 21.83
N SER A 75 2.19 17.99 22.90
CA SER A 75 2.26 17.52 24.29
C SER A 75 1.39 16.28 24.52
N GLU A 76 0.19 16.24 23.96
CA GLU A 76 -0.74 15.12 24.15
C GLU A 76 -0.19 13.84 23.53
N LEU A 77 0.52 13.95 22.39
CA LEU A 77 1.17 12.81 21.74
C LEU A 77 2.36 12.30 22.53
N GLU A 78 3.14 13.18 23.17
CA GLU A 78 4.23 12.78 24.06
C GLU A 78 3.70 12.06 25.30
N VAL A 79 2.61 12.56 25.90
CA VAL A 79 1.96 11.88 27.03
C VAL A 79 1.44 10.50 26.61
N ALA A 80 0.76 10.40 25.47
CA ALA A 80 0.28 9.12 24.97
C ALA A 80 1.43 8.15 24.65
N PHE A 81 2.50 8.63 24.03
CA PHE A 81 3.70 7.84 23.74
C PHE A 81 4.35 7.32 25.01
N THR A 82 4.70 8.20 25.96
CA THR A 82 5.39 7.82 27.19
C THR A 82 4.57 6.88 28.06
N THR A 83 3.26 7.13 28.19
CA THR A 83 2.35 6.30 29.01
C THR A 83 1.91 5.00 28.31
N SER A 84 2.21 4.84 27.01
CA SER A 84 2.03 3.55 26.32
C SER A 84 3.14 2.55 26.62
N ILE A 85 4.30 3.01 27.08
CA ILE A 85 5.46 2.16 27.37
C ILE A 85 5.27 1.52 28.76
N PRO A 86 5.24 0.18 28.87
CA PRO A 86 5.17 -0.49 30.15
C PRO A 86 6.34 -0.11 31.07
N GLU A 87 6.08 -0.08 32.38
CA GLU A 87 7.11 0.18 33.37
C GLU A 87 8.27 -0.83 33.26
N GLY A 88 9.51 -0.34 33.33
CA GLY A 88 10.72 -1.15 33.21
C GLY A 88 11.07 -1.59 31.78
N TRP A 89 10.25 -1.29 30.77
CA TRP A 89 10.60 -1.60 29.38
C TRP A 89 11.54 -0.56 28.78
N LYS A 90 12.63 -1.04 28.17
CA LYS A 90 13.53 -0.23 27.35
C LYS A 90 13.16 -0.39 25.88
N LEU A 91 12.68 0.70 25.28
CA LEU A 91 12.31 0.72 23.88
C LEU A 91 13.54 0.93 23.00
N GLU A 92 13.68 0.12 21.94
CA GLU A 92 14.71 0.39 20.93
C GLU A 92 14.37 1.65 20.14
N GLU A 93 15.38 2.38 19.67
CA GLU A 93 15.15 3.63 18.95
C GLU A 93 14.28 3.45 17.70
N ALA A 94 14.43 2.33 16.98
CA ALA A 94 13.64 2.04 15.80
C ALA A 94 12.14 1.88 16.12
N GLN A 95 11.83 1.22 17.25
CA GLN A 95 10.46 1.07 17.73
C GLN A 95 9.91 2.42 18.19
N ALA A 96 10.70 3.20 18.93
CA ALA A 96 10.32 4.55 19.36
C ALA A 96 10.01 5.46 18.16
N ARG A 97 10.85 5.45 17.13
CA ARG A 97 10.61 6.18 15.88
C ARG A 97 9.34 5.69 15.19
N ALA A 98 9.09 4.38 15.14
CA ALA A 98 7.88 3.83 14.53
C ALA A 98 6.61 4.28 15.26
N VAL A 99 6.57 4.24 16.59
CA VAL A 99 5.40 4.70 17.37
C VAL A 99 5.17 6.19 17.15
N ARG A 100 6.21 7.02 17.27
CA ARG A 100 6.09 8.47 17.04
C ARG A 100 5.62 8.79 15.62
N THR A 101 6.15 8.10 14.62
CA THR A 101 5.76 8.28 13.20
C THR A 101 4.30 7.90 12.99
N ALA A 102 3.83 6.80 13.59
CA ALA A 102 2.44 6.40 13.51
C ALA A 102 1.53 7.49 14.09
N LEU A 103 1.83 8.00 15.29
CA LEU A 103 1.01 8.99 15.99
C LEU A 103 0.84 10.33 15.22
N VAL A 104 1.78 10.67 14.34
CA VAL A 104 1.68 11.89 13.50
C VAL A 104 1.17 11.63 12.09
N SER A 105 0.96 10.38 11.70
CA SER A 105 0.61 10.00 10.33
C SER A 105 -0.82 9.47 10.25
N HIS A 106 -1.55 9.83 9.19
CA HIS A 106 -2.90 9.28 8.93
C HIS A 106 -2.86 7.96 8.14
N ILE A 107 -1.70 7.63 7.59
CA ILE A 107 -1.39 6.33 7.00
C ILE A 107 0.04 5.98 7.40
N PHE A 108 0.24 4.75 7.84
CA PHE A 108 1.53 4.29 8.34
C PHE A 108 1.73 2.82 7.97
N ALA A 109 2.96 2.45 7.65
CA ALA A 109 3.35 1.07 7.38
C ALA A 109 4.50 0.68 8.30
N LEU A 110 4.32 -0.41 9.05
CA LEU A 110 5.37 -1.01 9.86
C LEU A 110 5.90 -2.25 9.15
N THR A 111 7.16 -2.21 8.74
CA THR A 111 7.83 -3.32 8.05
C THR A 111 9.04 -3.81 8.84
N GLY A 112 9.40 -5.08 8.70
CA GLY A 112 10.58 -5.65 9.36
C GLY A 112 10.63 -7.17 9.29
N GLY A 113 11.82 -7.75 9.38
CA GLY A 113 12.04 -9.21 9.36
C GLY A 113 11.49 -9.94 10.60
N ALA A 114 11.62 -11.26 10.65
CA ALA A 114 11.28 -12.03 11.85
C ALA A 114 12.09 -11.55 13.07
N GLY A 115 11.49 -11.55 14.26
CA GLY A 115 12.18 -11.15 15.50
C GLY A 115 12.38 -9.65 15.73
N THR A 116 12.02 -8.77 14.78
CA THR A 116 12.25 -7.30 14.89
C THR A 116 11.26 -6.54 15.78
N GLY A 117 10.54 -7.23 16.68
CA GLY A 117 9.64 -6.57 17.63
C GLY A 117 8.42 -5.85 17.00
N LYS A 118 7.98 -6.23 15.79
CA LYS A 118 6.81 -5.62 15.12
C LYS A 118 5.55 -5.72 15.98
N THR A 119 5.24 -6.90 16.52
CA THR A 119 4.06 -7.10 17.37
C THR A 119 4.09 -6.18 18.59
N THR A 120 5.24 -6.07 19.24
CA THR A 120 5.47 -5.16 20.37
C THR A 120 5.25 -3.71 19.96
N THR A 121 5.80 -3.30 18.82
CA THR A 121 5.67 -1.93 18.31
C THR A 121 4.21 -1.61 17.94
N THR A 122 3.50 -2.52 17.28
CA THR A 122 2.08 -2.39 16.97
C THR A 122 1.25 -2.26 18.24
N LYS A 123 1.56 -3.04 19.29
CA LYS A 123 0.88 -2.92 20.59
C LYS A 123 1.06 -1.53 21.19
N LEU A 124 2.29 -1.00 21.21
CA LEU A 124 2.55 0.36 21.72
C LEU A 124 1.80 1.43 20.93
N ILE A 125 1.71 1.29 19.60
CA ILE A 125 0.91 2.18 18.75
C ILE A 125 -0.57 2.14 19.15
N VAL A 126 -1.14 0.95 19.29
CA VAL A 126 -2.54 0.76 19.68
C VAL A 126 -2.80 1.35 21.07
N ASP A 127 -1.94 1.04 22.04
CA ASP A 127 -2.04 1.54 23.41
C ASP A 127 -1.97 3.07 23.43
N ALA A 128 -1.05 3.68 22.69
CA ALA A 128 -0.95 5.14 22.57
C ALA A 128 -2.22 5.77 21.97
N TYR A 129 -2.79 5.19 20.90
CA TYR A 129 -4.06 5.70 20.36
C TYR A 129 -5.24 5.53 21.32
N GLN A 130 -5.28 4.45 22.10
CA GLN A 130 -6.29 4.29 23.15
C GLN A 130 -6.15 5.35 24.24
N LYS A 131 -4.92 5.72 24.64
CA LYS A 131 -4.66 6.84 25.57
C LYS A 131 -5.15 8.18 25.01
N LEU A 132 -5.14 8.35 23.69
CA LEU A 132 -5.70 9.51 22.99
C LEU A 132 -7.22 9.44 22.81
N GLY A 133 -7.89 8.38 23.29
CA GLY A 133 -9.34 8.23 23.25
C GLY A 133 -9.90 7.66 21.95
N PHE A 134 -9.07 7.09 21.07
CA PHE A 134 -9.55 6.49 19.83
C PHE A 134 -10.15 5.10 20.06
N SER A 135 -11.23 4.80 19.32
CA SER A 135 -11.71 3.42 19.16
C SER A 135 -10.88 2.68 18.12
N ILE A 136 -10.39 1.49 18.48
CA ILE A 136 -9.51 0.69 17.63
C ILE A 136 -10.26 -0.52 17.09
N TYR A 137 -10.23 -0.68 15.76
CA TYR A 137 -10.85 -1.80 15.05
C TYR A 137 -9.76 -2.64 14.38
N PRO A 138 -9.23 -3.68 15.06
CA PRO A 138 -8.22 -4.54 14.48
C PRO A 138 -8.80 -5.38 13.34
N VAL A 139 -8.07 -5.46 12.23
CA VAL A 139 -8.44 -6.27 11.07
C VAL A 139 -7.23 -7.06 10.58
N ALA A 140 -7.47 -8.27 10.11
CA ALA A 140 -6.47 -9.12 9.49
C ALA A 140 -7.01 -9.68 8.18
N LEU A 141 -6.13 -9.95 7.22
CA LEU A 141 -6.49 -10.57 5.94
C LEU A 141 -7.02 -12.00 6.11
N SER A 142 -6.57 -12.71 7.16
CA SER A 142 -7.04 -14.05 7.51
C SER A 142 -7.12 -14.18 9.03
N GLY A 143 -8.08 -14.99 9.50
CA GLY A 143 -8.38 -15.17 10.93
C GLY A 143 -7.62 -16.32 11.59
N LYS A 144 -6.37 -16.56 11.22
CA LYS A 144 -5.53 -17.54 11.91
C LYS A 144 -4.94 -16.96 13.18
#